data_AF-A0A956BEK8-F1
#
_entry.id   AF-A0A956BEK8-F1
#
_cell.length_a   1.000
_cell.length_b   1.000
_cell.length_c   1.000
_cell.angle_alpha   90.00
_cell.angle_beta   90.00
_cell.angle_gamma   90.00
#
_symmetry.space_group_name_H-M   'P 1'
#
loop_
_entity.id
_entity.type
_entity.pdbx_description
1 polymer ?
#
loop_
_entity_poly.entity_id
_entity_poly.type
_entity_poly.pdbx_seq_one_letter_code
_entity_poly.pdbx_strand_id
1 'polypeptide(L)' 'MGFTFGGDAMRRGIYRSIAEGKGEGMPAWGGRLSREQMWALVRHIESL' A
#
# COMPACT_ATOMS: atom_id res chain seq x y z
N MET A 1 -19.54 0.41 9.16
CA MET A 1 -18.87 1.74 9.02
C MET A 1 -17.64 1.52 8.14
N GLY A 2 -17.73 1.76 6.83
CA GLY A 2 -16.59 1.62 5.93
C GLY A 2 -15.76 2.90 5.94
N PHE A 3 -14.46 2.79 6.17
CA PHE A 3 -13.54 3.93 6.15
C PHE A 3 -13.35 4.44 4.70
N THR A 4 -14.25 5.29 4.21
CA THR A 4 -14.11 5.95 2.88
C THR A 4 -13.38 7.29 2.96
N PHE A 5 -12.48 7.47 3.93
CA PHE A 5 -11.65 8.69 4.03
C PHE A 5 -10.33 8.48 3.29
N GLY A 6 -10.33 8.49 1.96
CA GLY A 6 -9.05 8.49 1.24
C GLY A 6 -8.99 8.28 -0.26
N GLY A 7 -10.02 7.72 -0.93
CA GLY A 7 -10.05 7.54 -2.40
C GLY A 7 -8.74 7.07 -3.05
N ASP A 8 -8.48 7.49 -4.29
CA ASP A 8 -7.24 7.14 -5.01
C ASP A 8 -5.96 7.69 -4.38
N ALA A 9 -6.06 8.77 -3.60
CA ALA A 9 -4.90 9.38 -2.95
C ALA A 9 -4.34 8.48 -1.83
N MET A 10 -5.20 7.88 -1.02
CA MET A 10 -4.82 6.93 0.03
C MET A 10 -4.22 5.66 -0.57
N ARG A 11 -4.83 5.13 -1.63
CA ARG A 11 -4.31 3.98 -2.40
C ARG A 11 -2.89 4.19 -2.86
N ARG A 12 -2.62 5.35 -3.46
CA ARG A 12 -1.27 5.74 -3.89
C ARG A 12 -0.31 5.89 -2.72
N GLY A 13 -0.78 6.41 -1.57
CA GLY A 13 0.02 6.53 -0.35
C GLY A 13 0.42 5.18 0.24
N ILE A 14 -0.50 4.23 0.29
CA ILE A 14 -0.23 2.85 0.74
C ILE A 14 0.71 2.17 -0.25
N TYR A 15 0.43 2.25 -1.55
CA TYR A 15 1.32 1.71 -2.60
C TYR A 15 2.74 2.25 -2.45
N ARG A 16 2.88 3.58 -2.28
CA ARG A 16 4.18 4.23 -2.08
C ARG A 16 4.90 3.71 -0.83
N SER A 17 4.18 3.58 0.28
CA SER A 17 4.74 3.07 1.53
C SER A 17 5.21 1.61 1.39
N ILE A 18 4.48 0.78 0.63
CA ILE A 18 4.91 -0.59 0.31
C ILE A 18 6.16 -0.58 -0.58
N ALA A 19 6.16 0.25 -1.63
CA ALA A 19 7.24 0.29 -2.60
C ALA A 19 8.56 0.81 -1.98
N GLU A 20 8.49 1.94 -1.27
CA GLU A 20 9.65 2.68 -0.75
C GLU A 20 9.98 2.36 0.71
N GLY A 21 9.08 1.68 1.42
CA GLY A 21 9.17 1.54 2.88
C GLY A 21 8.76 2.83 3.59
N LYS A 22 8.74 2.78 4.92
CA LYS A 22 8.41 3.93 5.77
C LYS A 22 9.06 3.80 7.15
N GLY A 23 9.99 4.70 7.45
CA GLY A 23 10.72 4.71 8.73
C GLY A 23 11.53 3.42 8.95
N GLU A 24 11.90 3.15 10.20
CA GLU A 24 12.67 1.94 10.55
C GLU A 24 11.81 0.66 10.59
N GLY A 25 10.50 0.79 10.76
CA GLY A 25 9.60 -0.37 10.95
C GLY A 25 9.04 -0.99 9.67
N MET A 26 9.11 -0.30 8.54
CA MET A 26 8.56 -0.77 7.27
C MET A 26 9.63 -0.77 6.17
N PRO A 27 10.23 -1.93 5.84
CA PRO A 27 11.22 -1.99 4.76
C PRO A 27 10.58 -1.77 3.39
N ALA A 28 11.39 -1.38 2.41
CA ALA A 28 10.98 -1.26 1.02
C ALA A 28 10.72 -2.64 0.40
N TRP A 29 9.54 -2.82 -0.19
CA TRP A 29 9.14 -4.07 -0.86
C TRP A 29 9.15 -3.97 -2.38
N GLY A 30 9.39 -2.78 -2.95
CA GLY A 30 9.38 -2.55 -4.40
C GLY A 30 10.42 -3.37 -5.18
N GLY A 31 11.50 -3.81 -4.54
CA GLY A 31 12.50 -4.71 -5.14
C GLY A 31 12.16 -6.20 -5.01
N ARG A 32 11.13 -6.56 -4.23
CA ARG A 32 10.72 -7.94 -3.94
C ARG A 32 9.35 -8.30 -4.52
N LEU A 33 8.48 -7.31 -4.67
CA LEU A 33 7.11 -7.48 -5.16
C LEU A 33 6.94 -6.84 -6.53
N SER A 34 6.23 -7.52 -7.41
CA SER A 34 5.80 -6.93 -8.68
C SER A 34 4.76 -5.82 -8.43
N ARG A 35 4.57 -4.95 -9.43
CA ARG A 35 3.55 -3.89 -9.40
C ARG A 35 2.15 -4.44 -9.12
N GLU A 36 1.82 -5.58 -9.70
CA GLU A 36 0.51 -6.22 -9.53
C GLU A 36 0.33 -6.77 -8.10
N GLN A 37 1.38 -7.37 -7.53
CA GLN A 37 1.37 -7.86 -6.15
C GLN A 37 1.22 -6.72 -5.14
N MET A 38 1.90 -5.58 -5.38
CA MET A 38 1.72 -4.39 -4.53
C MET A 38 0.29 -3.85 -4.60
N TRP A 39 -0.33 -3.78 -5.78
CA TRP A 39 -1.73 -3.37 -5.92
C TRP A 39 -2.72 -4.38 -5.32
N ALA A 40 -2.43 -5.67 -5.38
CA ALA A 40 -3.21 -6.69 -4.69
C ALA A 40 -3.16 -6.49 -3.16
N LEU A 41 -1.98 -6.18 -2.60
CA LEU A 41 -1.83 -5.83 -1.19
C LEU A 41 -2.64 -4.59 -0.80
N VAL A 42 -2.57 -3.51 -1.60
CA VAL A 42 -3.34 -2.29 -1.36
C VAL A 42 -4.83 -2.61 -1.26
N ARG A 43 -5.38 -3.37 -2.22
CA ARG A 43 -6.79 -3.77 -2.21
C ARG A 43 -7.14 -4.66 -1.02
N HIS A 44 -6.24 -5.56 -0.63
CA HIS A 44 -6.44 -6.40 0.54
C HIS A 44 -6.53 -5.57 1.83
N ILE A 45 -5.60 -4.61 2.02
CA ILE A 45 -5.59 -3.70 3.17
C ILE A 45 -6.87 -2.85 3.23
N GLU A 46 -7.39 -2.40 2.08
CA GLU A 46 -8.65 -1.65 2.01
C GLU A 46 -9.90 -2.49 2.32
N SER A 47 -9.80 -3.81 2.21
CA SER A 47 -10.93 -4.72 2.47
C SER A 47 -11.06 -5.18 3.92
N LEU A 48 -10.07 -4.85 4.76
CA LEU A 48 -10.06 -5.14 6.20
C LEU A 48 -10.92 -4.11 6.97
#